data_AF-A0A6A0H794-F1
#
_entry.id   AF-A0A6A0H794-F1
#
_cell.length_a   1.000
_cell.length_b   1.000
_cell.length_c   1.000
_cell.angle_alpha   90.00
_cell.angle_beta   90.00
_cell.angle_gamma   90.00
#
_symmetry.space_group_name_H-M   'P 1'
#
loop_
_entity.id
_entity.type
_entity.pdbx_description
1 polymer ?
#
loop_
_entity_poly.entity_id
_entity_poly.type
_entity_poly.pdbx_seq_one_letter_code
_entity_poly.pdbx_strand_id
1 'polypeptide(L)'
;MRNSHIIRAHACHFSSSPSVGQLLCDTGYVVQNSSSPSAGLTCTSGTWIINGTTSTLGAESCFPYCQKPCLNGGTCIQPNTCLCTPDHFGSNCEFLSCNSSDFNVPNGAFVGNDSFSPRNLTCYDGYLRAVGDDVVLVCDDGKWVVRNAGPAAALCVPKCLPACRNGGRCVSPDVCECPHPYYGEACEFRSCVDQIPEVENGHFTS
;
A
#
# COMPACT_ATOMS: atom_id res chain seq x y z
N MET A 1 30.22 -8.85 -42.68
CA MET A 1 29.63 -8.22 -41.49
C MET A 1 29.40 -9.32 -40.47
N ARG A 2 29.89 -9.15 -39.24
CA ARG A 2 30.21 -10.24 -38.30
C ARG A 2 28.94 -11.03 -37.94
N ASN A 3 28.99 -12.35 -38.17
CA ASN A 3 28.02 -13.28 -37.61
C ASN A 3 28.12 -13.21 -36.09
N SER A 4 27.17 -12.53 -35.46
CA SER A 4 26.95 -12.56 -34.02
C SER A 4 26.46 -13.96 -33.66
N HIS A 5 27.38 -14.88 -33.37
CA HIS A 5 27.02 -16.18 -32.83
C HIS A 5 26.47 -15.95 -31.42
N ILE A 6 25.15 -16.09 -31.26
CA ILE A 6 24.51 -16.21 -29.94
C ILE A 6 25.01 -17.53 -29.36
N ILE A 7 26.01 -17.47 -28.48
CA ILE A 7 26.59 -18.65 -27.84
C ILE A 7 25.57 -19.18 -26.83
N ARG A 8 24.76 -20.15 -27.24
CA ARG A 8 23.99 -20.99 -26.30
C ARG A 8 24.99 -21.83 -25.52
N ALA A 9 24.85 -21.88 -24.20
CA ALA A 9 25.76 -22.49 -23.23
C ALA A 9 26.15 -23.94 -23.56
N HIS A 10 27.12 -24.11 -24.46
CA HIS A 10 27.70 -25.39 -24.82
C HIS A 10 29.23 -25.31 -24.68
N ALA A 11 29.81 -26.45 -24.29
CA ALA A 11 31.24 -26.68 -24.26
C ALA A 11 31.90 -26.23 -25.57
N CYS A 12 33.08 -25.64 -25.46
CA CYS A 12 33.86 -25.24 -26.63
C CYS A 12 34.77 -26.39 -27.06
N HIS A 13 34.83 -26.68 -28.36
CA HIS A 13 35.76 -27.69 -28.91
C HIS A 13 36.91 -27.00 -29.64
N PHE A 14 38.14 -27.36 -29.29
CA PHE A 14 39.37 -26.81 -29.90
C PHE A 14 39.45 -27.02 -31.42
N SER A 15 38.74 -28.01 -31.98
CA SER A 15 38.76 -28.34 -33.41
C SER A 15 37.84 -27.48 -34.28
N SER A 16 36.93 -26.71 -33.68
CA SER A 16 36.02 -25.80 -34.39
C SER A 16 36.19 -24.39 -33.81
N SER A 17 36.85 -23.52 -34.58
CA SER A 17 37.00 -22.08 -34.26
C SER A 17 35.64 -21.46 -33.88
N PRO A 18 35.57 -20.59 -32.85
CA PRO A 18 36.67 -19.83 -32.26
C PRO A 18 37.10 -20.23 -30.84
N SER A 19 38.38 -19.99 -30.51
CA SER A 19 38.96 -20.09 -29.15
C SER A 19 38.61 -18.90 -28.24
N VAL A 20 37.97 -17.88 -28.81
CA VAL A 20 37.56 -16.64 -28.15
C VAL A 20 36.11 -16.35 -28.54
N GLY A 21 35.29 -15.98 -27.56
CA GLY A 21 33.88 -15.63 -27.75
C GLY A 21 33.55 -14.28 -27.13
N GLN A 22 32.30 -13.85 -27.28
CA GLN A 22 31.77 -12.69 -26.58
C GLN A 22 30.47 -13.09 -25.90
N LEU A 23 30.39 -12.86 -24.60
CA LEU A 23 29.15 -12.88 -23.84
C LEU A 23 28.45 -11.54 -24.05
N LEU A 24 27.20 -11.59 -24.48
CA LEU A 24 26.31 -10.44 -24.51
C LEU A 24 25.12 -10.78 -23.62
N CYS A 25 24.94 -10.02 -22.55
CA CYS A 25 23.77 -10.14 -21.69
C CYS A 25 22.55 -9.49 -22.34
N ASP A 26 21.36 -9.98 -21.99
CA ASP A 26 20.11 -9.37 -22.42
C ASP A 26 19.96 -7.94 -21.87
N THR A 27 19.04 -7.17 -22.45
CA THR A 27 18.82 -5.78 -22.05
C THR A 27 18.48 -5.69 -20.56
N GLY A 28 19.22 -4.87 -19.82
CA GLY A 28 19.04 -4.71 -18.39
C GLY A 28 19.83 -5.72 -17.53
N TYR A 29 20.67 -6.56 -18.14
CA TYR A 29 21.56 -7.47 -17.44
C TYR A 29 23.02 -7.12 -17.70
N VAL A 30 23.89 -7.40 -16.72
CA VAL A 30 25.33 -7.15 -16.77
C VAL A 30 26.11 -8.38 -16.34
N VAL A 31 27.36 -8.48 -16.79
CA VAL A 31 28.24 -9.59 -16.41
C VAL A 31 28.60 -9.47 -14.93
N GLN A 32 28.55 -10.59 -14.20
CA GLN A 32 28.85 -10.65 -12.76
C GLN A 32 30.10 -9.84 -12.39
N ASN A 33 30.00 -9.03 -11.33
CA ASN A 33 31.08 -8.16 -10.85
C ASN A 33 31.57 -7.11 -11.87
N SER A 34 30.76 -6.80 -12.88
CA SER A 34 31.02 -5.72 -13.83
C SER A 34 29.75 -4.88 -14.04
N SER A 35 29.93 -3.63 -14.42
CA SER A 35 28.86 -2.77 -14.94
C SER A 35 28.68 -2.91 -16.46
N SER A 36 29.34 -3.89 -17.08
CA SER A 36 29.35 -4.08 -18.53
C SER A 36 28.27 -5.06 -18.97
N PRO A 37 27.50 -4.76 -20.04
CA PRO A 37 26.54 -5.70 -20.63
C PRO A 37 27.22 -6.80 -21.46
N SER A 38 28.55 -6.76 -21.61
CA SER A 38 29.30 -7.77 -22.36
C SER A 38 30.67 -8.05 -21.77
N ALA A 39 31.16 -9.26 -21.99
CA ALA A 39 32.51 -9.67 -21.64
C ALA A 39 33.11 -10.57 -22.72
N GLY A 40 34.44 -10.53 -22.85
CA GLY A 40 35.15 -11.51 -23.67
C GLY A 40 35.10 -12.90 -23.01
N LEU A 41 35.11 -13.95 -23.81
CA LEU A 41 35.19 -15.33 -23.36
C LEU A 41 36.44 -15.99 -23.93
N THR A 42 37.10 -16.83 -23.15
CA THR A 42 38.21 -17.67 -23.61
C THR A 42 37.88 -19.13 -23.40
N CYS A 43 38.13 -19.96 -24.41
CA CYS A 43 37.98 -21.40 -24.28
C CYS A 43 39.22 -22.02 -23.63
N THR A 44 39.05 -22.65 -22.48
CA THR A 44 40.14 -23.35 -21.76
C THR A 44 39.69 -24.76 -21.44
N SER A 45 40.41 -25.76 -21.93
CA SER A 45 40.13 -27.18 -21.63
C SER A 45 38.67 -27.62 -21.86
N GLY A 46 38.00 -27.04 -22.86
CA GLY A 46 36.63 -27.38 -23.23
C GLY A 46 35.53 -26.52 -22.59
N THR A 47 35.89 -25.58 -21.71
CA THR A 47 34.93 -24.68 -21.04
C THR A 47 35.17 -23.22 -21.40
N TRP A 48 34.08 -22.47 -21.52
CA TRP A 48 34.15 -21.02 -21.68
C TRP A 48 34.41 -20.37 -20.31
N ILE A 49 35.46 -19.56 -20.22
CA ILE A 49 35.81 -18.75 -19.06
C ILE A 49 35.56 -17.29 -19.41
N ILE A 50 34.96 -16.53 -18.49
CA ILE A 50 34.74 -15.10 -18.65
C ILE A 50 36.06 -14.35 -18.43
N ASN A 51 36.49 -13.56 -19.41
CA ASN A 51 37.76 -12.85 -19.33
C ASN A 51 37.77 -11.88 -18.15
N GLY A 52 38.83 -11.93 -17.34
CA GLY A 52 38.97 -11.10 -16.15
C GLY A 52 38.31 -11.68 -14.89
N THR A 53 37.69 -12.86 -14.97
CA THR A 53 37.19 -13.59 -13.80
C THR A 53 37.69 -15.04 -13.80
N THR A 54 37.47 -15.75 -12.69
CA THR A 54 37.71 -17.20 -12.58
C THR A 54 36.43 -18.01 -12.86
N SER A 55 35.34 -17.35 -13.27
CA SER A 55 34.02 -17.97 -13.44
C SER A 55 33.87 -18.62 -14.81
N THR A 56 33.33 -19.85 -14.82
CA THR A 56 32.89 -20.50 -16.06
C THR A 56 31.56 -19.92 -16.51
N LEU A 57 31.37 -19.81 -17.82
CA LEU A 57 30.10 -19.38 -18.41
C LEU A 57 28.97 -20.34 -17.98
N GLY A 58 27.89 -19.78 -17.45
CA GLY A 58 26.74 -20.52 -16.93
C GLY A 58 25.50 -19.63 -16.84
N ALA A 59 24.42 -20.18 -16.28
CA ALA A 59 23.14 -19.46 -16.12
C ALA A 59 23.31 -18.17 -15.29
N GLU A 60 24.16 -18.22 -14.27
CA GLU A 60 24.46 -17.11 -13.36
C GLU A 60 25.58 -16.21 -13.89
N SER A 61 25.79 -16.09 -15.21
CA SER A 61 26.83 -15.20 -15.77
C SER A 61 26.35 -13.77 -16.00
N CYS A 62 25.04 -13.59 -16.21
CA CYS A 62 24.39 -12.30 -16.41
C CYS A 62 23.43 -12.03 -15.26
N PHE A 63 23.65 -10.94 -14.53
CA PHE A 63 22.84 -10.52 -13.39
C PHE A 63 21.98 -9.32 -13.73
N PRO A 64 20.79 -9.17 -13.14
CA PRO A 64 19.97 -7.99 -13.33
C PRO A 64 20.73 -6.74 -12.86
N TYR A 65 20.67 -5.70 -13.68
CA TYR A 65 21.24 -4.41 -13.36
C TYR A 65 20.16 -3.47 -12.83
N CYS A 66 20.40 -2.92 -11.66
CA CYS A 66 19.59 -1.85 -11.09
C CYS A 66 20.38 -0.54 -11.18
N GLN A 67 19.88 0.42 -11.97
CA GLN A 67 20.53 1.72 -12.16
C GLN A 67 20.66 2.47 -10.83
N LYS A 68 19.62 2.41 -10.01
CA LYS A 68 19.68 2.78 -8.59
C LYS A 68 19.94 1.52 -7.77
N PRO A 69 20.96 1.49 -6.90
CA PRO A 69 21.22 0.31 -6.08
C PRO A 69 20.06 0.07 -5.12
N CYS A 70 19.71 -1.21 -4.91
CA CYS A 70 18.79 -1.60 -3.86
C CYS A 70 19.43 -1.30 -2.49
N LEU A 71 18.74 -0.53 -1.65
CA LEU A 71 19.19 -0.11 -0.34
C LEU A 71 18.72 -1.11 0.73
N ASN A 72 19.18 -0.92 1.97
CA ASN A 72 18.65 -1.59 3.16
C ASN A 72 18.54 -3.13 3.07
N GLY A 73 19.53 -3.76 2.44
CA GLY A 73 19.59 -5.21 2.27
C GLY A 73 18.72 -5.77 1.15
N GLY A 74 18.12 -4.91 0.32
CA GLY A 74 17.38 -5.33 -0.87
C GLY A 74 18.25 -5.99 -1.93
N THR A 75 17.66 -6.88 -2.72
CA THR A 75 18.35 -7.61 -3.79
C THR A 75 17.77 -7.25 -5.16
N CYS A 76 18.63 -6.96 -6.14
CA CYS A 76 18.18 -6.74 -7.52
C CYS A 76 17.79 -8.10 -8.13
N ILE A 77 16.49 -8.32 -8.38
CA ILE A 77 15.97 -9.61 -8.85
C ILE A 77 15.61 -9.59 -10.35
N GLN A 78 15.35 -8.40 -10.90
CA GLN A 78 15.11 -8.14 -12.32
C GLN A 78 15.67 -6.75 -12.66
N PRO A 79 15.86 -6.41 -13.96
CA PRO A 79 16.34 -5.09 -14.34
C PRO A 79 15.54 -3.97 -13.65
N ASN A 80 16.24 -3.11 -12.91
CA ASN A 80 15.65 -2.03 -12.11
C ASN A 80 14.56 -2.44 -11.10
N THR A 81 14.52 -3.70 -10.68
CA THR A 81 13.51 -4.21 -9.74
C THR A 81 14.20 -4.80 -8.51
N CYS A 82 13.97 -4.15 -7.37
CA CYS A 82 14.48 -4.58 -6.09
C CYS A 82 13.45 -5.42 -5.32
N LEU A 83 13.90 -6.57 -4.83
CA LEU A 83 13.22 -7.31 -3.76
C LEU A 83 13.69 -6.74 -2.42
N CYS A 84 12.78 -6.11 -1.68
CA CYS A 84 13.09 -5.49 -0.39
C CYS A 84 12.97 -6.48 0.77
N THR A 85 13.63 -6.15 1.87
CA THR A 85 13.41 -6.82 3.16
C THR A 85 12.01 -6.48 3.69
N PRO A 86 11.41 -7.27 4.60
CA PRO A 86 10.06 -7.02 5.12
C PRO A 86 9.87 -5.61 5.73
N ASP A 87 10.96 -5.03 6.25
CA ASP A 87 10.98 -3.74 6.92
C ASP A 87 11.17 -2.55 5.97
N HIS A 88 11.25 -2.78 4.65
CA HIS A 88 11.47 -1.71 3.67
C HIS A 88 10.57 -1.84 2.44
N PHE A 89 10.27 -0.71 1.83
CA PHE A 89 9.55 -0.62 0.56
C PHE A 89 10.11 0.52 -0.31
N GLY A 90 9.55 0.70 -1.49
CA GLY A 90 10.00 1.67 -2.48
C GLY A 90 10.71 1.01 -3.66
N SER A 91 11.05 1.83 -4.66
CA SER A 91 11.63 1.34 -5.92
C SER A 91 13.03 0.76 -5.77
N ASN A 92 13.75 1.24 -4.76
CA ASN A 92 15.09 0.83 -4.41
C ASN A 92 15.22 0.57 -2.90
N CYS A 93 14.14 0.15 -2.24
CA CYS A 93 14.06 -0.18 -0.82
C CYS A 93 14.48 0.95 0.12
N GLU A 94 14.17 2.18 -0.27
CA GLU A 94 14.57 3.43 0.38
C GLU A 94 13.70 3.83 1.57
N PHE A 95 12.46 3.32 1.66
CA PHE A 95 11.50 3.70 2.69
C PHE A 95 11.33 2.59 3.72
N LEU A 96 11.12 2.95 4.98
CA LEU A 96 10.79 2.02 6.06
C LEU A 96 9.32 1.60 5.98
N SER A 97 9.07 0.30 5.98
CA SER A 97 7.72 -0.26 6.14
C SER A 97 7.16 0.13 7.49
N CYS A 98 5.86 0.40 7.52
CA CYS A 98 5.14 0.70 8.74
C CYS A 98 4.69 -0.59 9.42
N ASN A 99 5.05 -0.79 10.68
CA ASN A 99 4.54 -1.91 11.46
C ASN A 99 3.01 -1.86 11.56
N SER A 100 2.34 -2.99 11.80
CA SER A 100 0.92 -3.00 12.14
C SER A 100 0.73 -2.34 13.51
N SER A 101 0.53 -1.02 13.53
CA SER A 101 -0.08 -0.36 14.66
C SER A 101 -1.59 -0.38 14.45
N ASP A 102 -2.31 -0.88 15.44
CA ASP A 102 -3.77 -0.85 15.44
C ASP A 102 -4.23 0.62 15.56
N PHE A 103 -4.61 1.21 14.43
CA PHE A 103 -5.38 2.46 14.44
C PHE A 103 -6.79 2.13 14.85
N ASN A 104 -7.14 2.45 16.09
CA ASN A 104 -8.53 2.43 16.50
C ASN A 104 -9.25 3.62 15.87
N VAL A 105 -10.07 3.34 14.86
CA VAL A 105 -10.98 4.30 14.27
C VAL A 105 -12.37 3.98 14.79
N PRO A 106 -12.95 4.81 15.69
CA PRO A 106 -14.31 4.58 16.16
C PRO A 106 -15.27 4.52 14.97
N ASN A 107 -16.00 3.41 14.89
CA ASN A 107 -16.99 3.15 13.84
C ASN A 107 -16.44 3.13 12.40
N GLY A 108 -15.17 2.79 12.25
CA GLY A 108 -14.54 2.59 10.95
C GLY A 108 -13.22 1.84 11.02
N ALA A 109 -12.54 1.74 9.89
CA ALA A 109 -11.25 1.10 9.77
C ALA A 109 -10.47 1.58 8.53
N PHE A 110 -9.16 1.41 8.57
CA PHE A 110 -8.29 1.44 7.39
C PHE A 110 -8.00 0.01 6.94
N VAL A 111 -8.63 -0.43 5.86
CA VAL A 111 -8.52 -1.82 5.36
C VAL A 111 -7.26 -1.98 4.52
N GLY A 112 -6.43 -2.96 4.87
CA GLY A 112 -5.21 -3.32 4.13
C GLY A 112 -4.44 -4.43 4.85
N ASN A 113 -3.68 -5.23 4.09
CA ASN A 113 -2.94 -6.39 4.62
C ASN A 113 -1.42 -6.24 4.52
N ASP A 114 -0.92 -5.14 3.94
CA ASP A 114 0.51 -4.86 3.79
C ASP A 114 0.95 -3.69 4.70
N SER A 115 2.25 -3.50 4.78
CA SER A 115 2.88 -2.55 5.71
C SER A 115 3.25 -1.21 5.07
N PHE A 116 2.71 -0.88 3.88
CA PHE A 116 3.18 0.30 3.13
C PHE A 116 2.14 0.94 2.21
N SER A 117 1.13 0.20 1.74
CA SER A 117 0.14 0.73 0.82
C SER A 117 -0.75 1.77 1.50
N PRO A 118 -1.03 2.91 0.83
CA PRO A 118 -2.03 3.86 1.29
C PRO A 118 -3.40 3.20 1.45
N ARG A 119 -4.11 3.55 2.53
CA ARG A 119 -5.43 2.97 2.85
C ARG A 119 -6.48 4.06 3.00
N ASN A 120 -7.62 3.88 2.36
CA ASN A 120 -8.74 4.80 2.52
C ASN A 120 -9.58 4.45 3.75
N LEU A 121 -10.09 5.49 4.42
CA LEU A 121 -11.02 5.34 5.52
C LEU A 121 -12.32 4.68 5.05
N THR A 122 -12.69 3.57 5.69
CA THR A 122 -14.00 2.92 5.54
C THR A 122 -14.76 3.06 6.84
N CYS A 123 -15.93 3.71 6.82
CA CYS A 123 -16.83 3.73 7.98
C CYS A 123 -17.72 2.49 7.97
N TYR A 124 -18.08 1.99 9.15
CA TYR A 124 -19.01 0.86 9.31
C TYR A 124 -20.44 1.25 8.92
N ASP A 125 -21.28 0.25 8.72
CA ASP A 125 -22.68 0.44 8.37
C ASP A 125 -23.39 1.35 9.37
N GLY A 126 -24.17 2.30 8.84
CA GLY A 126 -24.82 3.32 9.65
C GLY A 126 -23.95 4.54 9.99
N TYR A 127 -22.70 4.61 9.51
CA TYR A 127 -21.82 5.75 9.71
C TYR A 127 -21.40 6.39 8.38
N LEU A 128 -21.12 7.69 8.42
CA LEU A 128 -20.65 8.49 7.29
C LEU A 128 -19.32 9.14 7.62
N ARG A 129 -18.52 9.45 6.60
CA ARG A 129 -17.31 10.26 6.76
C ARG A 129 -17.69 11.66 7.26
N ALA A 130 -17.03 12.11 8.33
CA ALA A 130 -17.28 13.42 8.95
C ALA A 130 -16.85 14.59 8.05
N VAL A 131 -16.01 14.33 7.04
CA VAL A 131 -15.50 15.31 6.08
C VAL A 131 -15.65 14.74 4.66
N GLY A 132 -15.84 15.62 3.68
CA GLY A 132 -15.90 15.27 2.26
C GLY A 132 -14.53 14.96 1.61
N ASP A 133 -13.44 15.01 2.37
CA ASP A 133 -12.09 14.76 1.87
C ASP A 133 -11.73 13.26 1.90
N ASP A 134 -10.81 12.86 1.02
CA ASP A 134 -10.20 11.53 0.99
C ASP A 134 -9.23 11.36 2.18
N VAL A 135 -9.80 11.03 3.36
CA VAL A 135 -9.02 10.64 4.54
C VAL A 135 -8.26 9.36 4.22
N VAL A 136 -6.93 9.47 4.19
CA VAL A 136 -6.03 8.40 3.80
C VAL A 136 -4.98 8.16 4.88
N LEU A 137 -4.77 6.89 5.22
CA LEU A 137 -3.66 6.43 6.04
C LEU A 137 -2.48 6.14 5.11
N VAL A 138 -1.37 6.83 5.31
CA VAL A 138 -0.14 6.64 4.53
C VAL A 138 1.01 6.25 5.42
N CYS A 139 1.90 5.41 4.89
CA CYS A 139 3.15 5.10 5.56
C CYS A 139 4.18 6.18 5.27
N ASP A 140 4.63 6.89 6.30
CA ASP A 140 5.60 7.97 6.23
C ASP A 140 6.76 7.65 7.18
N ASP A 141 7.90 7.25 6.60
CA ASP A 141 9.13 6.87 7.32
C ASP A 141 8.90 5.87 8.48
N GLY A 142 8.27 4.73 8.18
CA GLY A 142 8.00 3.68 9.17
C GLY A 142 6.87 4.01 10.16
N LYS A 143 6.24 5.18 10.04
CA LYS A 143 5.09 5.57 10.85
C LYS A 143 3.85 5.80 9.99
N TRP A 144 2.76 5.14 10.35
CA TRP A 144 1.46 5.43 9.77
C TRP A 144 0.98 6.82 10.18
N VAL A 145 0.58 7.63 9.20
CA VAL A 145 0.09 9.00 9.39
C VAL A 145 -1.26 9.14 8.67
N VAL A 146 -2.25 9.68 9.37
CA VAL A 146 -3.54 10.04 8.74
C VAL A 146 -3.38 11.40 8.07
N ARG A 147 -3.61 11.46 6.76
CA ARG A 147 -3.65 12.71 5.98
C ARG A 147 -5.10 13.07 5.66
N ASN A 148 -5.33 14.36 5.41
CA ASN A 148 -6.64 14.94 5.09
C ASN A 148 -7.70 14.72 6.19
N ALA A 149 -7.28 14.50 7.44
CA ALA A 149 -8.18 14.56 8.58
C ALA A 149 -8.30 16.00 9.06
N GLY A 150 -9.54 16.51 9.16
CA GLY A 150 -9.79 17.78 9.82
C GLY A 150 -9.43 17.71 11.32
N PRO A 151 -9.38 18.85 12.01
CA PRO A 151 -9.09 18.92 13.45
C PRO A 151 -10.17 18.26 14.35
N ALA A 152 -11.22 17.69 13.75
CA ALA A 152 -12.35 17.11 14.46
C ALA A 152 -12.03 15.70 14.99
N ALA A 153 -12.41 15.45 16.25
CA ALA A 153 -12.15 14.22 17.00
C ALA A 153 -12.87 12.95 16.47
N ALA A 154 -13.67 13.04 15.40
CA ALA A 154 -14.43 11.91 14.85
C ALA A 154 -14.28 11.83 13.33
N LEU A 155 -13.76 10.70 12.84
CA LEU A 155 -13.60 10.41 11.40
C LEU A 155 -14.88 9.84 10.78
N CYS A 156 -15.60 9.02 11.53
CA CYS A 156 -16.88 8.41 11.17
C CYS A 156 -17.97 8.89 12.14
N VAL A 157 -19.00 9.53 11.61
CA VAL A 157 -20.15 10.07 12.37
C VAL A 157 -21.42 9.27 12.07
N PRO A 158 -22.33 9.11 13.03
CA PRO A 158 -23.55 8.34 12.82
C PRO A 158 -24.44 8.98 11.75
N LYS A 159 -25.09 8.13 10.96
CA LYS A 159 -26.08 8.48 9.96
C LYS A 159 -27.47 8.28 10.54
N CYS A 160 -28.35 9.26 10.36
CA CYS A 160 -29.77 9.13 10.70
C CYS A 160 -30.62 9.30 9.45
N LEU A 161 -31.46 8.32 9.15
CA LEU A 161 -32.46 8.35 8.07
C LEU A 161 -33.84 7.95 8.61
N PRO A 162 -34.80 8.89 8.71
CA PRO A 162 -34.70 10.30 8.35
C PRO A 162 -33.74 11.09 9.26
N ALA A 163 -33.28 12.24 8.79
CA ALA A 163 -32.44 13.11 9.61
C ALA A 163 -33.20 13.62 10.85
N CYS A 164 -32.50 13.74 11.99
CA CYS A 164 -33.05 14.29 13.21
C CYS A 164 -33.55 15.73 12.97
N ARG A 165 -34.77 16.01 13.43
CA ARG A 165 -35.46 17.30 13.28
C ARG A 165 -35.40 18.10 14.57
N ASN A 166 -35.88 19.35 14.53
CA ASN A 166 -36.08 20.21 15.70
C ASN A 166 -34.85 20.34 16.63
N GLY A 167 -33.64 20.31 16.05
CA GLY A 167 -32.38 20.42 16.80
C GLY A 167 -31.89 19.11 17.43
N GLY A 168 -32.50 17.96 17.10
CA GLY A 168 -32.04 16.65 17.51
C GLY A 168 -30.64 16.32 17.00
N ARG A 169 -29.87 15.60 17.81
CA ARG A 169 -28.50 15.16 17.48
C ARG A 169 -28.50 13.67 17.15
N CYS A 170 -27.89 13.29 16.02
CA CYS A 170 -27.67 11.88 15.69
C CYS A 170 -26.54 11.35 16.58
N VAL A 171 -26.84 10.43 17.49
CA VAL A 171 -25.88 9.91 18.49
C VAL A 171 -25.43 8.48 18.21
N SER A 172 -26.18 7.75 17.39
CA SER A 172 -25.93 6.39 16.91
C SER A 172 -26.68 6.22 15.58
N PRO A 173 -26.36 5.22 14.73
CA PRO A 173 -27.11 4.98 13.50
C PRO A 173 -28.62 4.95 13.75
N ASP A 174 -29.34 5.83 13.06
CA ASP A 174 -30.80 6.01 13.14
C ASP A 174 -31.37 6.32 14.54
N VAL A 175 -30.53 6.76 15.49
CA VAL A 175 -30.96 7.17 16.83
C VAL A 175 -30.71 8.65 17.06
N CYS A 176 -31.80 9.40 17.25
CA CYS A 176 -31.78 10.82 17.57
C CYS A 176 -31.89 11.07 19.07
N GLU A 177 -30.98 11.88 19.61
CA GLU A 177 -31.10 12.53 20.91
C GLU A 177 -31.94 13.81 20.76
N CYS A 178 -33.16 13.81 21.29
CA CYS A 178 -34.10 14.90 21.13
C CYS A 178 -33.97 15.94 22.25
N PRO A 179 -33.83 17.24 21.93
CA PRO A 179 -33.91 18.28 22.93
C PRO A 179 -35.35 18.42 23.44
N HIS A 180 -35.54 18.61 24.74
CA HIS A 180 -36.85 18.94 25.29
C HIS A 180 -37.38 20.25 24.64
N PRO A 181 -38.67 20.37 24.28
CA PRO A 181 -39.79 19.43 24.50
C PRO A 181 -40.03 18.41 23.37
N TYR A 182 -39.08 18.16 22.48
CA TYR A 182 -39.30 17.29 21.32
C TYR A 182 -39.11 15.80 21.64
N TYR A 183 -39.83 14.94 20.91
CA TYR A 183 -39.79 13.49 21.00
C TYR A 183 -40.16 12.83 19.66
N GLY A 184 -40.08 11.50 19.59
CA GLY A 184 -40.23 10.73 18.34
C GLY A 184 -38.89 10.18 17.85
N GLU A 185 -38.92 9.31 16.83
CA GLU A 185 -37.70 8.66 16.30
C GLU A 185 -36.76 9.67 15.62
N ALA A 186 -37.32 10.70 15.00
CA ALA A 186 -36.61 11.77 14.34
C ALA A 186 -36.80 13.12 15.03
N CYS A 187 -37.23 13.14 16.29
CA CYS A 187 -37.58 14.34 17.06
C CYS A 187 -38.65 15.21 16.38
N GLU A 188 -39.57 14.58 15.64
CA GLU A 188 -40.58 15.23 14.82
C GLU A 188 -41.80 15.73 15.60
N PHE A 189 -42.03 15.19 16.81
CA PHE A 189 -43.14 15.57 17.66
C PHE A 189 -42.69 16.53 18.75
N ARG A 190 -43.55 17.48 19.11
CA ARG A 190 -43.35 18.39 20.23
C ARG A 190 -44.30 18.01 21.35
N SER A 191 -43.80 17.81 22.56
CA SER A 191 -44.66 17.55 23.71
C SER A 191 -45.53 18.77 23.98
N CYS A 192 -46.76 18.51 24.44
CA CYS A 192 -47.59 19.56 25.01
C CYS A 192 -46.86 20.16 26.21
N VAL A 193 -47.00 21.47 26.41
CA VAL A 193 -46.64 22.05 27.70
C VAL A 193 -47.57 21.44 28.75
N ASP A 194 -47.03 21.04 29.90
CA ASP A 194 -47.74 20.38 31.02
C ASP A 194 -48.87 21.20 31.64
N GLN A 195 -49.31 22.29 31.01
CA GLN A 195 -50.51 23.02 31.36
C GLN A 195 -51.71 22.23 30.80
N ILE A 196 -52.05 21.14 31.51
CA ILE A 196 -53.40 20.59 31.43
C ILE A 196 -54.35 21.73 31.82
N PRO A 197 -55.27 22.17 30.94
CA PRO A 197 -56.22 23.21 31.30
C PRO A 197 -57.04 22.71 32.52
N GLU A 198 -57.18 23.55 33.54
CA GLU A 198 -58.14 23.28 34.61
C GLU A 198 -59.53 23.14 33.98
N VAL A 199 -60.11 21.94 34.08
CA VAL A 199 -61.46 21.69 33.59
C VAL A 199 -62.43 22.02 34.72
N GLU A 200 -63.17 23.11 34.57
CA GLU A 200 -64.25 23.44 35.51
C GLU A 200 -65.29 22.31 35.49
N ASN A 201 -65.52 21.68 36.65
CA ASN A 201 -66.41 20.52 36.83
C ASN A 201 -65.98 19.22 36.10
N GLY A 202 -64.69 19.01 35.84
CA GLY A 202 -64.17 17.76 35.26
C GLY A 202 -62.86 17.27 35.88
N HIS A 203 -62.49 16.02 35.63
CA HIS A 203 -61.18 15.45 36.00
C HIS A 203 -60.66 14.53 34.90
N PHE A 204 -59.34 14.44 34.77
CA PHE A 204 -58.68 13.47 33.89
C PHE A 204 -58.53 12.14 34.64
N THR A 205 -59.03 11.06 34.07
CA THR A 205 -58.75 9.69 34.53
C THR A 205 -57.76 9.05 33.57
N SER A 206 -56.69 8.42 34.08
CA SER A 206 -55.70 7.67 33.31
C SER A 206 -56.22 6.31 32.86
#